data_AF-A0AAI9K5U1-F1
#
_entry.id   AF-A0AAI9K5U1-F1
#
_cell.length_a   1.000
_cell.length_b   1.000
_cell.length_c   1.000
_cell.angle_alpha   90.00
_cell.angle_beta   90.00
_cell.angle_gamma   90.00
#
_symmetry.space_group_name_H-M   'P 1'
#
loop_
_entity.id
_entity.type
_entity.pdbx_description
1 polymer ?
#
loop_
_entity_poly.entity_id
_entity_poly.type
_entity_poly.pdbx_seq_one_letter_code
_entity_poly.pdbx_strand_id
1 'polypeptide(L)' 'MSEMGTKVAAELWGVTQRRVQDFCRNTNDPRITQDKKGSPYHIPVNYPNPFKEK' A
#
# COMPACT_ATOMS: atom_id res chain seq x y z
N MET A 1 -3.44 4.44 -14.76
CA MET A 1 -3.60 4.86 -13.35
C MET A 1 -2.22 4.94 -12.76
N SER A 2 -1.88 5.98 -11.99
CA SER A 2 -0.57 6.04 -11.34
C SER A 2 -0.59 5.15 -10.10
N GLU A 3 0.43 4.31 -9.97
CA GLU A 3 0.66 3.44 -8.82
C GLU A 3 1.80 4.02 -7.96
N MET A 4 1.78 3.71 -6.68
CA MET A 4 2.77 4.10 -5.70
C MET A 4 3.27 2.90 -4.91
N GLY A 5 4.54 2.92 -4.57
CA GLY A 5 5.14 1.91 -3.69
C GLY A 5 4.79 2.12 -2.23
N THR A 6 5.05 1.10 -1.41
CA THR A 6 4.83 1.13 0.05
C THR A 6 5.53 2.30 0.76
N LYS A 7 6.68 2.77 0.25
CA LYS A 7 7.40 3.93 0.81
C LYS A 7 6.59 5.22 0.65
N VAL A 8 6.14 5.50 -0.58
CA VAL A 8 5.36 6.70 -0.90
C VAL A 8 4.01 6.68 -0.17
N ALA A 9 3.36 5.51 -0.14
CA ALA A 9 2.11 5.33 0.60
C ALA A 9 2.28 5.59 2.11
N ALA A 10 3.41 5.17 2.70
CA ALA A 10 3.72 5.39 4.10
C ALA A 10 3.88 6.89 4.43
N GLU A 11 4.59 7.63 3.58
CA GLU A 11 4.73 9.08 3.68
C GLU A 11 3.37 9.79 3.55
N LEU A 12 2.56 9.39 2.56
CA LEU A 12 1.23 9.96 2.32
C LEU A 12 0.25 9.71 3.47
N TRP A 13 0.28 8.52 4.05
CA TRP A 13 -0.66 8.09 5.09
C TRP A 13 -0.16 8.35 6.51
N GLY A 14 1.06 8.88 6.67
CA GLY A 14 1.66 9.21 7.96
C GLY A 14 1.94 7.99 8.84
N VAL A 15 2.27 6.85 8.23
CA VAL A 15 2.55 5.58 8.93
C VAL A 15 3.91 5.02 8.54
N THR A 16 4.37 3.96 9.20
CA THR A 16 5.62 3.30 8.81
C THR A 16 5.44 2.46 7.53
N GLN A 17 6.49 2.37 6.71
CA GLN A 17 6.50 1.49 5.54
C GLN A 17 6.20 0.03 5.89
N ARG A 18 6.67 -0.45 7.04
CA ARG A 18 6.39 -1.80 7.55
C ARG A 18 4.89 -2.03 7.74
N ARG A 19 4.17 -1.06 8.33
CA ARG A 19 2.72 -1.12 8.53
C ARG A 19 1.96 -1.18 7.20
N VAL A 20 2.42 -0.45 6.18
CA VAL A 20 1.86 -0.53 4.83
C VAL A 20 2.10 -1.89 4.19
N GLN A 21 3.31 -2.45 4.30
CA GLN A 21 3.62 -3.78 3.78
C GLN A 21 2.75 -4.87 4.44
N ASP A 22 2.57 -4.79 5.76
CA ASP A 22 1.71 -5.73 6.50
C ASP A 22 0.25 -5.60 6.06
N PHE A 23 -0.24 -4.38 5.84
CA PHE A 23 -1.57 -4.16 5.27
C PHE A 23 -1.70 -4.78 3.87
N CYS A 24 -0.77 -4.50 2.96
CA CYS A 24 -0.81 -5.03 1.58
C CYS A 24 -0.81 -6.56 1.55
N ARG A 25 -0.08 -7.19 2.49
CA ARG A 25 -0.01 -8.65 2.61
C ARG A 25 -1.32 -9.28 3.11
N ASN A 26 -2.11 -8.54 3.89
CA ASN A 26 -3.29 -9.04 4.59
C ASN A 26 -4.63 -8.59 3.98
N THR A 27 -4.67 -7.48 3.23
CA THR A 27 -5.91 -6.84 2.79
C THR A 27 -6.68 -7.59 1.70
N ASN A 28 -6.06 -8.58 1.04
CA ASN A 28 -6.61 -9.38 -0.06
C ASN A 28 -7.37 -8.55 -1.13
N ASP A 29 -6.98 -7.28 -1.31
CA ASP A 29 -7.63 -6.35 -2.23
C ASP A 29 -7.00 -6.51 -3.62
N PRO A 30 -7.77 -6.84 -4.67
CA PRO A 30 -7.23 -7.09 -6.00
C PRO A 30 -6.61 -5.84 -6.65
N ARG A 31 -6.84 -4.64 -6.09
CA ARG A 31 -6.22 -3.40 -6.55
C ARG A 31 -4.78 -3.25 -6.06
N ILE A 32 -4.36 -4.02 -5.05
CA ILE A 32 -3.01 -3.99 -4.50
C ILE A 32 -2.28 -5.23 -4.99
N THR A 33 -1.31 -5.03 -5.87
CA THR A 33 -0.60 -6.13 -6.54
C THR A 33 0.90 -6.08 -6.27
N GLN A 34 1.61 -7.15 -6.60
CA GLN A 34 3.07 -7.20 -6.67
C GLN A 34 3.43 -8.14 -7.82
N ASP A 35 4.52 -7.87 -8.54
CA ASP A 35 4.91 -8.71 -9.69
C ASP A 35 5.30 -10.13 -9.24
N LYS A 36 6.04 -10.21 -8.12
CA LYS A 36 6.48 -11.45 -7.48
C LYS A 36 6.71 -11.22 -5.99
N LYS A 37 6.75 -12.30 -5.22
CA LYS A 37 7.09 -12.23 -3.78
C LYS A 37 8.46 -11.58 -3.60
N GLY A 38 8.50 -10.48 -2.85
CA GLY A 38 9.72 -9.70 -2.61
C GLY A 38 9.93 -8.51 -3.55
N SER A 39 9.12 -8.38 -4.61
CA SER A 39 9.03 -7.13 -5.37
C SER A 39 8.29 -6.06 -4.55
N PRO A 40 8.47 -4.76 -4.87
CA PRO A 40 7.62 -3.70 -4.35
C PRO A 40 6.13 -3.97 -4.66
N TYR A 41 5.26 -3.57 -3.73
CA TYR A 41 3.81 -3.53 -3.99
C TYR A 41 3.45 -2.33 -4.85
N HIS A 42 2.46 -2.52 -5.70
CA HIS A 42 1.79 -1.51 -6.49
C HIS A 42 0.46 -1.17 -5.82
N ILE A 43 0.36 0.07 -5.33
CA ILE A 43 -0.83 0.60 -4.65
C ILE A 43 -1.37 1.75 -5.51
N PRO A 44 -2.68 1.81 -5.85
CA PRO A 44 -3.22 2.95 -6.57
C PRO A 44 -3.00 4.26 -5.78
N VAL A 45 -2.56 5.33 -6.45
CA VAL A 45 -2.33 6.63 -5.76
C VAL A 45 -3.60 7.18 -5.10
N ASN A 46 -4.76 6.87 -5.68
CA ASN A 46 -6.09 7.25 -5.15
C ASN A 46 -6.68 6.21 -4.18
N TYR A 47 -5.89 5.24 -3.72
CA TYR A 47 -6.37 4.24 -2.77
C TYR A 47 -6.76 4.92 -1.44
N PRO A 48 -7.97 4.66 -0.89
CA PRO A 48 -8.40 5.28 0.35
C PRO A 48 -7.45 4.90 1.48
N ASN A 49 -7.02 5.87 2.29
CA ASN A 49 -6.11 5.61 3.41
C ASN A 49 -6.75 4.60 4.39
N PRO A 50 -6.22 3.36 4.49
CA PRO A 50 -6.83 2.32 5.33
C PRO A 50 -6.53 2.52 6.82
N PHE A 51 -5.67 3.47 7.17
CA PHE A 51 -5.22 3.75 8.54
C PHE A 51 -5.87 4.97 9.16
N LYS A 52 -6.66 5.74 8.39
CA LYS A 52 -7.41 6.86 8.93
C LYS A 52 -8.65 6.28 9.62
N GLU A 53 -8.74 6.42 10.94
CA GLU A 53 -9.96 6.08 11.67
C GLU A 53 -11.14 6.92 11.16
N LYS A 54 -12.34 6.33 11.18
CA LYS A 54 -13.60 7.03 10.88
C LYS A 54 -14.03 7.88 12.06
#